data_AF-R5KG36-F1
#
_entry.id   AF-R5KG36-F1
#
_cell.length_a   1.000
_cell.length_b   1.000
_cell.length_c   1.000
_cell.angle_alpha   90.00
_cell.angle_beta   90.00
_cell.angle_gamma   90.00
#
_symmetry.space_group_name_H-M   'P 1'
#
loop_
_entity.id
_entity.type
_entity.pdbx_description
1 polymer ?
#
loop_
_entity_poly.entity_id
_entity_poly.type
_entity_poly.pdbx_seq_one_letter_code
_entity_poly.pdbx_strand_id
1 'polypeptide(L)'
;MRKIFFITTLLLSLSSSMAQTSIKDILKTIPQEILPYVNDDQRKEINEFVGQKDTIEIKNALNGTTRIHTSGDNFAQFDLNETTKLQIKLLPVNDSTKIICIAKTVMRPISDSSISFFSTDWAPIHSNFNLPIDNSAETLLSMFTQRPDTMTTARYNELIKCIEPVIISANISNNDYTITFSLDVPFVQKSEIDKYKAITRQKTFKWDGRSFKIC
;
A
#
# COMPACT_ATOMS: atom_id res chain seq x y z
N MET A 1 -40.54 -13.13 46.69
CA MET A 1 -40.41 -12.27 45.50
C MET A 1 -39.04 -11.55 45.35
N ARG A 2 -38.02 -11.85 46.17
CA ARG A 2 -36.66 -11.24 46.04
C ARG A 2 -35.62 -12.08 45.30
N LYS A 3 -35.89 -13.36 45.01
CA LYS A 3 -34.95 -14.28 44.35
C LYS A 3 -35.10 -14.31 42.81
N ILE A 4 -36.20 -13.80 42.27
CA ILE A 4 -36.48 -13.78 40.82
C ILE A 4 -35.79 -12.58 40.15
N PHE A 5 -35.52 -11.51 40.90
CA PHE A 5 -34.85 -10.31 40.37
C PHE A 5 -33.34 -10.46 40.19
N PHE A 6 -32.73 -11.53 40.71
CA PHE A 6 -31.30 -11.81 40.55
C PHE A 6 -30.96 -12.65 39.32
N ILE A 7 -31.96 -13.24 38.65
CA ILE A 7 -31.73 -14.13 37.51
C ILE A 7 -31.83 -13.37 36.17
N THR A 8 -32.50 -12.22 36.14
CA THR A 8 -32.65 -11.41 34.92
C THR A 8 -31.46 -10.50 34.62
N THR A 9 -30.51 -10.33 35.55
CA THR A 9 -29.35 -9.44 35.38
C THR A 9 -28.10 -10.16 34.83
N LEU A 10 -28.16 -11.47 34.62
CA LEU A 10 -27.02 -12.28 34.13
C LEU A 10 -27.02 -12.48 32.60
N LEU A 11 -28.04 -12.00 31.89
CA LEU A 11 -28.22 -12.24 30.44
C LEU A 11 -27.83 -11.07 29.52
N LEU A 12 -27.29 -9.97 30.05
CA LEU A 12 -26.86 -8.82 29.24
C LEU A 12 -25.40 -8.46 29.52
N SER A 13 -24.48 -9.07 28.77
CA SER A 13 -23.23 -8.45 28.28
C SER A 13 -22.26 -9.49 27.69
N LEU A 14 -22.76 -10.38 26.83
CA LEU A 14 -21.91 -10.98 25.80
C LEU A 14 -21.87 -10.01 24.61
N SER A 15 -21.43 -8.78 24.85
CA SER A 15 -20.86 -7.97 23.77
C SER A 15 -19.53 -8.64 23.44
N SER A 16 -19.58 -9.61 22.53
CA SER A 16 -18.39 -10.11 21.86
C SER A 16 -17.78 -8.90 21.16
N SER A 17 -16.84 -8.23 21.83
CA SER A 17 -15.91 -7.33 21.17
C SER A 17 -15.25 -8.18 20.10
N MET A 18 -15.73 -8.09 18.86
CA MET A 18 -15.06 -8.71 17.73
C MET A 18 -13.66 -8.14 17.75
N ALA A 19 -12.68 -9.00 18.08
CA ALA A 19 -11.29 -8.61 18.04
C ALA A 19 -11.04 -8.06 16.63
N GLN A 20 -10.71 -6.78 16.56
CA GLN A 20 -10.48 -6.12 15.29
C GLN A 20 -9.30 -6.80 14.60
N THR A 21 -9.49 -7.20 13.34
CA THR A 21 -8.41 -7.82 12.55
C THR A 21 -7.19 -6.89 12.53
N SER A 22 -6.06 -7.42 13.00
CA SER A 22 -4.77 -6.74 13.00
C SER A 22 -3.96 -7.12 11.76
N ILE A 23 -2.95 -6.33 11.42
CA ILE A 23 -2.05 -6.65 10.31
C ILE A 23 -1.39 -8.02 10.51
N LYS A 24 -1.07 -8.38 11.76
CA LYS A 24 -0.46 -9.68 12.10
C LYS A 24 -1.39 -10.84 11.75
N ASP A 25 -2.71 -10.67 11.90
CA ASP A 25 -3.68 -11.70 11.51
C ASP A 25 -3.83 -11.81 10.00
N ILE A 26 -3.72 -10.67 9.30
CA ILE A 26 -3.66 -10.65 7.84
C ILE A 26 -2.40 -11.37 7.34
N LEU A 27 -1.24 -11.16 7.96
CA LEU A 27 0.01 -11.82 7.54
C LEU A 27 -0.07 -13.35 7.60
N LYS A 28 -0.81 -13.91 8.56
CA LYS A 28 -1.02 -15.37 8.71
C LYS A 28 -1.81 -15.98 7.55
N THR A 29 -2.62 -15.18 6.87
CA THR A 29 -3.62 -15.64 5.90
C THR A 29 -3.29 -15.23 4.47
N ILE A 30 -2.18 -14.50 4.22
CA ILE A 30 -1.78 -14.02 2.88
C ILE A 30 -1.78 -15.19 1.88
N PRO A 31 -2.59 -15.18 0.82
CA PRO A 31 -2.59 -16.23 -0.20
C PRO A 31 -1.28 -16.33 -0.97
N GLN A 32 -0.98 -17.52 -1.51
CA GLN A 32 0.30 -17.75 -2.20
C GLN A 32 0.37 -16.97 -3.51
N GLU A 33 -0.79 -16.68 -4.11
CA GLU A 33 -0.95 -15.86 -5.30
C GLU A 33 -0.41 -14.43 -5.10
N ILE A 34 -0.52 -13.91 -3.87
CA ILE A 34 0.00 -12.58 -3.53
C ILE A 34 1.52 -12.62 -3.31
N LEU A 35 2.02 -13.69 -2.67
CA LEU A 35 3.44 -13.91 -2.37
C LEU A 35 3.94 -15.29 -2.86
N PRO A 36 4.22 -15.47 -4.17
CA PRO A 36 4.47 -16.79 -4.75
C PRO A 36 5.66 -17.58 -4.18
N TYR A 37 6.65 -16.89 -3.62
CA TYR A 37 7.86 -17.50 -3.03
C TYR A 37 7.88 -17.47 -1.49
N VAL A 38 6.70 -17.24 -0.88
CA VAL A 38 6.43 -17.46 0.54
C VAL A 38 5.41 -18.59 0.64
N ASN A 39 5.91 -19.82 0.69
CA ASN A 39 5.08 -21.02 0.81
C ASN A 39 4.73 -21.32 2.28
N ASP A 40 4.10 -22.47 2.54
CA ASP A 40 3.66 -22.87 3.88
C ASP A 40 4.78 -22.88 4.93
N ASP A 41 6.00 -23.25 4.56
CA ASP A 41 7.12 -23.30 5.50
C ASP A 41 7.57 -21.88 5.87
N GLN A 42 7.73 -20.99 4.89
CA GLN A 42 8.01 -19.59 5.18
C GLN A 42 6.88 -18.92 5.95
N ARG A 43 5.61 -19.28 5.71
CA ARG A 43 4.49 -18.73 6.49
C ARG A 43 4.53 -19.17 7.94
N LYS A 44 4.91 -20.42 8.23
CA LYS A 44 5.10 -20.86 9.62
C LYS A 44 6.17 -20.01 10.30
N GLU A 45 7.30 -19.80 9.63
CA GLU A 45 8.39 -18.96 10.14
C GLU A 45 7.92 -17.50 10.38
N ILE A 46 7.21 -16.91 9.42
CA ILE A 46 6.59 -15.58 9.56
C ILE A 46 5.67 -15.56 10.78
N ASN A 47 4.79 -16.54 10.92
CA ASN A 47 3.80 -16.60 11.99
C ASN A 47 4.43 -16.79 13.37
N GLU A 48 5.57 -17.49 13.46
CA GLU A 48 6.32 -17.67 14.69
C GLU A 48 6.94 -16.36 15.17
N PHE A 49 7.49 -15.55 14.26
CA PHE A 49 8.27 -14.36 14.63
C PHE A 49 7.51 -13.03 14.53
N VAL A 50 6.44 -12.95 13.74
CA VAL A 50 5.60 -11.74 13.64
C VAL A 50 4.94 -11.48 14.99
N GLY A 51 5.28 -10.32 15.58
CA GLY A 51 4.80 -9.90 16.90
C GLY A 51 5.81 -10.06 18.03
N GLN A 52 6.92 -10.78 17.81
CA GLN A 52 8.07 -10.74 18.72
C GLN A 52 9.00 -9.56 18.43
N LYS A 53 9.11 -9.18 17.15
CA LYS A 53 9.93 -8.07 16.66
C LYS A 53 9.16 -7.30 15.59
N ASP A 54 9.47 -6.03 15.44
CA ASP A 54 8.90 -5.19 14.38
C ASP A 54 9.48 -5.53 13.00
N THR A 55 10.67 -6.13 12.95
CA THR A 55 11.32 -6.55 11.70
C THR A 55 11.87 -7.97 11.83
N ILE A 56 11.58 -8.80 10.84
CA ILE A 56 12.09 -10.17 10.70
C ILE A 56 12.68 -10.38 9.31
N GLU A 57 13.59 -11.34 9.19
CA GLU A 57 14.17 -11.76 7.91
C GLU A 57 14.03 -13.27 7.79
N ILE A 58 13.59 -13.73 6.62
CA ILE A 58 13.40 -15.15 6.32
C ILE A 58 14.08 -15.50 5.00
N LYS A 59 14.41 -16.78 4.82
CA LYS A 59 14.87 -17.29 3.53
C LYS A 59 13.68 -17.73 2.69
N ASN A 60 13.49 -17.09 1.53
CA ASN A 60 12.37 -17.39 0.65
C ASN A 60 12.61 -18.66 -0.20
N ALA A 61 11.56 -19.15 -0.84
CA ALA A 61 11.60 -20.38 -1.63
C ALA A 61 12.56 -20.34 -2.83
N LEU A 62 13.02 -19.15 -3.23
CA LEU A 62 14.00 -18.94 -4.31
C LEU A 62 15.43 -18.74 -3.76
N ASN A 63 15.68 -19.10 -2.50
CA ASN A 63 16.95 -18.94 -1.78
C ASN A 63 17.40 -17.48 -1.59
N GLY A 64 16.55 -16.50 -1.86
CA GLY A 64 16.79 -15.10 -1.50
C GLY A 64 16.35 -14.79 -0.07
N THR A 65 16.65 -13.57 0.38
CA THR A 65 16.18 -13.06 1.68
C THR A 65 14.96 -12.17 1.47
N THR A 66 13.92 -12.42 2.26
CA THR A 66 12.76 -11.54 2.36
C THR A 66 12.74 -10.91 3.76
N ARG A 67 12.71 -9.58 3.80
CA ARG A 67 12.61 -8.81 5.05
C ARG A 67 11.18 -8.33 5.22
N ILE A 68 10.63 -8.47 6.43
CA ILE A 68 9.26 -8.11 6.74
C ILE A 68 9.30 -7.14 7.92
N HIS A 69 8.79 -5.94 7.70
CA HIS A 69 8.64 -4.91 8.72
C HIS A 69 7.16 -4.68 9.00
N THR A 70 6.72 -4.78 10.25
CA THR A 70 5.38 -4.44 10.70
C THR A 70 5.41 -3.18 11.54
N SER A 71 4.42 -2.32 11.38
CA SER A 71 4.28 -1.10 12.18
C SER A 71 2.83 -0.93 12.64
N GLY A 72 2.64 -0.86 13.96
CA GLY A 72 1.32 -0.85 14.59
C GLY A 72 0.48 -2.07 14.19
N ASP A 73 -0.84 -1.88 14.19
CA ASP A 73 -1.80 -2.94 13.87
C ASP A 73 -2.32 -2.88 12.43
N ASN A 74 -1.79 -1.99 11.59
CA ASN A 74 -2.36 -1.72 10.27
C ASN A 74 -1.37 -1.70 9.11
N PHE A 75 -0.05 -1.85 9.33
CA PHE A 75 0.93 -1.74 8.27
C PHE A 75 1.95 -2.87 8.29
N ALA A 76 2.26 -3.40 7.11
CA ALA A 76 3.41 -4.28 6.88
C ALA A 76 4.09 -3.93 5.56
N GLN A 77 5.41 -4.05 5.52
CA GLN A 77 6.22 -3.97 4.32
C GLN A 77 7.07 -5.22 4.19
N PHE A 78 7.04 -5.81 3.00
CA PHE A 78 7.89 -6.91 2.58
C PHE A 78 8.91 -6.36 1.59
N ASP A 79 10.19 -6.33 1.95
CA ASP A 79 11.26 -6.26 0.97
C ASP A 79 11.48 -7.67 0.47
N LEU A 80 10.80 -8.01 -0.62
CA LEU A 80 10.72 -9.37 -1.13
C LEU A 80 12.07 -9.86 -1.66
N ASN A 81 12.79 -8.95 -2.30
CA ASN A 81 14.16 -9.07 -2.78
C ASN A 81 14.75 -7.66 -2.97
N GLU A 82 15.95 -7.55 -3.55
CA GLU A 82 16.64 -6.27 -3.76
C GLU A 82 15.91 -5.27 -4.69
N THR A 83 14.94 -5.74 -5.47
CA THR A 83 14.26 -4.94 -6.51
C THR A 83 12.76 -4.84 -6.34
N THR A 84 12.15 -5.59 -5.43
CA THR A 84 10.70 -5.66 -5.28
C THR A 84 10.30 -5.49 -3.83
N LYS A 85 9.39 -4.55 -3.59
CA LYS A 85 8.73 -4.35 -2.29
C LYS A 85 7.22 -4.56 -2.41
N LEU A 86 6.59 -4.99 -1.33
CA LEU A 86 5.15 -5.09 -1.20
C LEU A 86 4.74 -4.46 0.13
N GLN A 87 3.89 -3.44 0.07
CA GLN A 87 3.35 -2.75 1.23
C GLN A 87 1.88 -3.14 1.39
N ILE A 88 1.48 -3.48 2.61
CA ILE A 88 0.12 -3.83 3.00
C ILE A 88 -0.34 -2.82 4.03
N LYS A 89 -1.53 -2.23 3.82
CA LYS A 89 -2.19 -1.36 4.77
C LYS A 89 -3.63 -1.81 5.01
N LEU A 90 -4.01 -1.95 6.27
CA LEU A 90 -5.40 -2.11 6.66
C LEU A 90 -6.06 -0.74 6.76
N LEU A 91 -7.11 -0.54 5.96
CA LEU A 91 -7.88 0.69 5.91
C LEU A 91 -9.22 0.48 6.65
N PRO A 92 -9.53 1.29 7.66
CA PRO A 92 -10.80 1.19 8.37
C PRO A 92 -11.95 1.71 7.50
N VAL A 93 -13.00 0.92 7.30
CA VAL A 93 -14.23 1.35 6.61
C VAL A 93 -15.28 1.82 7.63
N ASN A 94 -15.31 1.15 8.78
CA ASN A 94 -16.08 1.51 9.97
C ASN A 94 -15.39 0.88 11.19
N ASP A 95 -16.03 0.96 12.37
CA ASP A 95 -15.45 0.49 13.64
C ASP A 95 -15.11 -1.02 13.68
N SER A 96 -15.75 -1.81 12.81
CA SER A 96 -15.63 -3.28 12.80
C SER A 96 -15.05 -3.84 11.50
N THR A 97 -15.16 -3.09 10.40
CA THR A 97 -14.78 -3.55 9.06
C THR A 97 -13.52 -2.83 8.58
N LYS A 98 -12.56 -3.61 8.08
CA LYS A 98 -11.38 -3.10 7.38
C LYS A 98 -11.30 -3.71 5.98
N ILE A 99 -10.56 -3.06 5.11
CA ILE A 99 -10.12 -3.62 3.83
C ILE A 99 -8.59 -3.61 3.76
N ILE A 100 -8.04 -4.48 2.92
CA ILE A 100 -6.61 -4.58 2.66
C ILE A 100 -6.30 -3.73 1.42
N CYS A 101 -5.36 -2.81 1.53
CA CYS A 101 -4.73 -2.12 0.41
C CYS A 101 -3.30 -2.64 0.23
N ILE A 102 -2.97 -3.08 -0.97
CA ILE A 102 -1.64 -3.61 -1.32
C ILE A 102 -1.03 -2.71 -2.38
N ALA A 103 0.19 -2.25 -2.16
CA ALA A 103 1.03 -1.65 -3.18
C ALA A 103 2.25 -2.56 -3.42
N LYS A 104 2.35 -3.15 -4.61
CA LYS A 104 3.51 -3.93 -5.03
C LYS A 104 4.32 -3.09 -6.00
N THR A 105 5.56 -2.78 -5.62
CA THR A 105 6.46 -1.92 -6.38
C THR A 105 7.69 -2.69 -6.83
N VAL A 106 7.93 -2.70 -8.15
CA VAL A 106 9.22 -3.05 -8.71
C VAL A 106 10.04 -1.76 -8.77
N MET A 107 11.22 -1.74 -8.15
CA MET A 107 12.02 -0.53 -7.94
C MET A 107 13.11 -0.33 -9.00
N ARG A 108 13.41 -1.36 -9.81
CA ARG A 108 14.47 -1.34 -10.83
C ARG A 108 14.01 -1.95 -12.16
N PRO A 109 14.46 -1.40 -13.30
CA PRO A 109 15.36 -0.25 -13.44
C PRO A 109 14.71 1.10 -13.10
N ILE A 110 13.38 1.17 -13.14
CA ILE A 110 12.54 2.32 -12.80
C ILE A 110 11.46 1.83 -11.82
N SER A 111 11.00 2.70 -10.93
CA SER A 111 9.95 2.33 -9.98
C SER A 111 8.59 2.30 -10.65
N ASP A 112 7.89 1.17 -10.56
CA ASP A 112 6.53 0.99 -11.06
C ASP A 112 5.71 0.25 -10.02
N SER A 113 4.49 0.69 -9.76
CA SER A 113 3.64 0.17 -8.71
C SER A 113 2.27 -0.26 -9.21
N SER A 114 1.87 -1.47 -8.80
CA SER A 114 0.50 -1.94 -8.91
C SER A 114 -0.19 -1.83 -7.55
N ILE A 115 -1.43 -1.37 -7.55
CA ILE A 115 -2.25 -1.24 -6.35
C ILE A 115 -3.47 -2.13 -6.49
N SER A 116 -3.80 -2.84 -5.42
CA SER A 116 -4.95 -3.75 -5.37
C SER A 116 -5.61 -3.72 -4.00
N PHE A 117 -6.89 -4.03 -3.99
CA PHE A 117 -7.73 -4.02 -2.80
C PHE A 117 -8.39 -5.36 -2.58
N PHE A 118 -8.48 -5.76 -1.31
CA PHE A 118 -9.11 -7.02 -0.91
C PHE A 118 -9.94 -6.83 0.36
N SER A 119 -10.91 -7.72 0.56
CA SER A 119 -11.49 -7.91 1.90
C SER A 119 -10.43 -8.53 2.84
N THR A 120 -10.70 -8.56 4.14
CA THR A 120 -9.83 -9.25 5.11
C THR A 120 -9.75 -10.77 4.89
N ASP A 121 -10.70 -11.33 4.14
CA ASP A 121 -10.72 -12.74 3.70
C ASP A 121 -10.08 -12.93 2.32
N TRP A 122 -9.34 -11.94 1.83
CA TRP A 122 -8.62 -11.97 0.55
C TRP A 122 -9.48 -12.06 -0.71
N ALA A 123 -10.78 -11.74 -0.61
CA ALA A 123 -11.62 -11.60 -1.79
C ALA A 123 -11.27 -10.27 -2.51
N PRO A 124 -11.02 -10.29 -3.83
CA PRO A 124 -10.64 -9.09 -4.57
C PRO A 124 -11.78 -8.06 -4.59
N ILE A 125 -11.41 -6.78 -4.45
CA ILE A 125 -12.33 -5.66 -4.55
C ILE A 125 -12.00 -4.88 -5.82
N HIS A 126 -12.89 -4.91 -6.80
CA HIS A 126 -12.74 -4.19 -8.07
C HIS A 126 -13.18 -2.73 -7.92
N SER A 127 -12.40 -1.95 -7.19
CA SER A 127 -12.58 -0.50 -7.03
C SER A 127 -11.24 0.15 -6.79
N ASN A 128 -11.00 1.29 -7.45
CA ASN A 128 -9.78 2.07 -7.25
C ASN A 128 -9.91 3.09 -6.12
N PHE A 129 -11.10 3.25 -5.53
CA PHE A 129 -11.36 4.18 -4.44
C PHE A 129 -10.86 5.62 -4.69
N ASN A 130 -10.97 6.09 -5.95
CA ASN A 130 -10.48 7.37 -6.47
C ASN A 130 -8.95 7.52 -6.59
N LEU A 131 -8.18 6.43 -6.50
CA LEU A 131 -6.77 6.45 -6.85
C LEU A 131 -6.57 6.48 -8.37
N PRO A 132 -5.51 7.15 -8.87
CA PRO A 132 -5.26 7.31 -10.30
C PRO A 132 -4.57 6.07 -10.92
N ILE A 133 -5.12 4.86 -10.69
CA ILE A 133 -4.48 3.59 -11.10
C ILE A 133 -4.76 3.27 -12.58
N ASP A 134 -6.00 3.49 -13.02
CA ASP A 134 -6.47 3.17 -14.39
C ASP A 134 -6.61 4.41 -15.29
N ASN A 135 -5.97 5.52 -14.90
CA ASN A 135 -6.04 6.77 -15.65
C ASN A 135 -5.21 6.67 -16.94
N SER A 136 -5.63 7.40 -17.99
CA SER A 136 -4.82 7.50 -19.21
C SER A 136 -3.48 8.18 -18.95
N ALA A 137 -2.47 7.87 -19.78
CA ALA A 137 -1.15 8.50 -19.73
C ALA A 137 -1.23 10.04 -19.74
N GLU A 138 -2.09 10.61 -20.57
CA GLU A 138 -2.34 12.07 -20.64
C GLU A 138 -2.90 12.62 -19.31
N THR A 139 -3.86 11.92 -18.72
CA THR A 139 -4.45 12.29 -17.43
C THR A 139 -3.38 12.26 -16.33
N LEU A 140 -2.57 11.20 -16.29
CA LEU A 140 -1.47 11.07 -15.34
C LEU A 140 -0.42 12.18 -15.51
N LEU A 141 0.01 12.46 -16.75
CA LEU A 141 0.95 13.55 -17.01
C LEU A 141 0.39 14.89 -16.53
N SER A 142 -0.88 15.19 -16.83
CA SER A 142 -1.51 16.44 -16.37
C SER A 142 -1.63 16.52 -14.85
N MET A 143 -1.84 15.38 -14.17
CA MET A 143 -1.99 15.31 -12.73
C MET A 143 -0.66 15.47 -11.99
N PHE A 144 0.41 14.88 -12.53
CA PHE A 144 1.72 14.77 -11.87
C PHE A 144 2.77 15.73 -12.43
N THR A 145 2.39 16.67 -13.30
CA THR A 145 3.30 17.70 -13.79
C THR A 145 2.70 19.10 -13.68
N GLN A 146 3.57 20.09 -13.52
CA GLN A 146 3.21 21.49 -13.42
C GLN A 146 4.35 22.34 -13.96
N ARG A 147 4.04 23.31 -14.83
CA ARG A 147 5.02 24.28 -15.33
C ARG A 147 5.44 25.24 -14.20
N PRO A 148 6.73 25.36 -13.87
CA PRO A 148 7.24 26.41 -12.99
C PRO A 148 7.17 27.78 -13.66
N ASP A 149 6.98 28.84 -12.87
CA ASP A 149 6.94 30.21 -13.39
C ASP A 149 8.24 30.64 -14.08
N THR A 150 9.37 30.04 -13.67
CA THR A 150 10.71 30.26 -14.24
C THR A 150 10.93 29.58 -15.60
N MET A 151 9.99 28.78 -16.09
CA MET A 151 10.13 27.98 -17.32
C MET A 151 9.17 28.43 -18.42
N THR A 152 9.67 28.54 -19.65
CA THR A 152 8.84 28.88 -20.81
C THR A 152 7.87 27.74 -21.17
N THR A 153 6.72 28.07 -21.76
CA THR A 153 5.74 27.07 -22.21
C THR A 153 6.33 26.10 -23.24
N ALA A 154 7.15 26.61 -24.17
CA ALA A 154 7.81 25.76 -25.18
C ALA A 154 8.72 24.72 -24.52
N ARG A 155 9.53 25.12 -23.54
CA ARG A 155 10.45 24.20 -22.85
C ARG A 155 9.70 23.16 -22.01
N TYR A 156 8.64 23.58 -21.31
CA TYR A 156 7.79 22.65 -20.57
C TYR A 156 7.19 21.59 -21.48
N ASN A 157 6.63 22.00 -22.62
CA ASN A 157 6.02 21.08 -23.59
C ASN A 157 7.04 20.11 -24.22
N GLU A 158 8.29 20.55 -24.45
CA GLU A 158 9.37 19.64 -24.86
C GLU A 158 9.64 18.55 -23.81
N LEU A 159 9.78 18.95 -22.54
CA LEU A 159 10.07 18.01 -21.46
C LEU A 159 8.93 16.99 -21.29
N ILE A 160 7.67 17.43 -21.33
CA ILE A 160 6.51 16.54 -21.20
C ILE A 160 6.49 15.48 -22.29
N LYS A 161 6.80 15.85 -23.54
CA LYS A 161 6.87 14.90 -24.68
C LYS A 161 7.94 13.83 -24.52
N CYS A 162 8.94 14.05 -23.67
CA CYS A 162 10.00 13.09 -23.40
C CYS A 162 9.67 12.12 -22.26
N ILE A 163 8.56 12.32 -21.54
CA ILE A 163 8.12 11.42 -20.47
C ILE A 163 7.26 10.31 -21.07
N GLU A 164 7.92 9.29 -21.63
CA GLU A 164 7.26 8.10 -22.19
C GLU A 164 8.14 6.84 -21.93
N PRO A 165 7.58 5.74 -21.41
CA PRO A 165 6.21 5.59 -20.92
C PRO A 165 5.93 6.37 -19.63
N VAL A 166 4.65 6.70 -19.42
CA VAL A 166 4.18 7.35 -18.19
C VAL A 166 4.08 6.31 -17.09
N ILE A 167 5.08 6.25 -16.20
CA ILE A 167 5.16 5.29 -15.10
C ILE A 167 4.93 6.02 -13.79
N ILE A 168 4.07 5.48 -12.93
CA ILE A 168 3.87 6.00 -11.58
C ILE A 168 4.27 4.96 -10.53
N SER A 169 4.97 5.42 -9.51
CA SER A 169 5.23 4.62 -8.31
C SER A 169 4.40 5.12 -7.13
N ALA A 170 4.08 4.20 -6.24
CA ALA A 170 3.31 4.46 -5.04
C ALA A 170 4.10 4.11 -3.78
N ASN A 171 3.85 4.85 -2.71
CA ASN A 171 4.32 4.54 -1.38
C ASN A 171 3.21 4.72 -0.37
N ILE A 172 2.88 3.65 0.34
CA ILE A 172 1.93 3.69 1.45
C ILE A 172 2.69 4.07 2.73
N SER A 173 2.12 5.01 3.48
CA SER A 173 2.63 5.46 4.77
C SER A 173 2.43 4.41 5.87
N ASN A 174 3.46 4.24 6.70
CA ASN A 174 3.36 3.38 7.89
C ASN A 174 2.56 4.05 9.03
N ASN A 175 2.59 5.39 9.12
CA ASN A 175 2.05 6.13 10.26
C ASN A 175 0.58 6.52 10.10
N ASP A 176 0.19 6.95 8.90
CA ASP A 176 -1.17 7.43 8.63
C ASP A 176 -1.82 6.62 7.49
N TYR A 177 -3.06 6.98 7.14
CA TYR A 177 -3.79 6.33 6.06
C TYR A 177 -3.60 7.06 4.73
N THR A 178 -2.34 7.38 4.41
CA THR A 178 -2.00 8.05 3.15
C THR A 178 -1.22 7.16 2.19
N ILE A 179 -1.39 7.43 0.91
CA ILE A 179 -0.62 6.87 -0.19
C ILE A 179 -0.11 8.02 -1.07
N THR A 180 1.18 8.02 -1.35
CA THR A 180 1.82 9.04 -2.17
C THR A 180 2.25 8.44 -3.50
N PHE A 181 1.85 9.10 -4.57
CA PHE A 181 2.21 8.75 -5.94
C PHE A 181 3.27 9.71 -6.47
N SER A 182 4.22 9.16 -7.22
CA SER A 182 5.27 9.91 -7.92
C SER A 182 5.28 9.52 -9.39
N LEU A 183 5.47 10.51 -10.26
CA LEU A 183 5.77 10.24 -11.66
C LEU A 183 7.26 9.93 -11.80
N ASP A 184 7.53 8.73 -12.31
CA ASP A 184 8.87 8.29 -12.65
C ASP A 184 9.18 8.70 -14.10
N VAL A 185 10.44 9.09 -14.33
CA VAL A 185 10.87 9.63 -15.63
C VAL A 185 11.88 8.66 -16.25
N PRO A 186 11.44 7.79 -17.17
CA PRO A 186 12.29 6.78 -17.77
C PRO A 186 13.30 7.38 -18.75
N PHE A 187 14.40 6.66 -19.01
CA PHE A 187 15.37 6.95 -20.09
C PHE A 187 16.07 8.32 -20.06
N VAL A 188 15.97 9.05 -18.95
CA VAL A 188 16.64 10.34 -18.77
C VAL A 188 18.05 10.15 -18.19
N GLN A 189 19.03 10.85 -18.78
CA GLN A 189 20.40 10.86 -18.27
C GLN A 189 20.44 11.52 -16.88
N LYS A 190 21.32 11.04 -16.00
CA LYS A 190 21.44 11.56 -14.63
C LYS A 190 21.66 13.07 -14.56
N SER A 191 22.40 13.65 -15.52
CA SER A 191 22.66 15.08 -15.65
C SER A 191 21.42 15.93 -15.98
N GLU A 192 20.34 15.30 -16.45
CA GLU A 192 19.12 15.98 -16.87
C GLU A 192 17.94 15.77 -15.94
N ILE A 193 18.03 14.85 -14.98
CA ILE A 193 16.97 14.49 -14.04
C ILE A 193 16.39 15.72 -13.33
N ASP A 194 17.22 16.69 -12.94
CA ASP A 194 16.77 17.87 -12.21
C ASP A 194 15.85 18.77 -13.05
N LYS A 195 15.99 18.76 -14.40
CA LYS A 195 15.07 19.47 -15.30
C LYS A 195 13.66 18.88 -15.24
N TYR A 196 13.56 17.56 -15.10
CA TYR A 196 12.28 16.85 -15.00
C TYR A 196 11.70 16.96 -13.59
N LYS A 197 12.53 16.84 -12.53
CA LYS A 197 12.08 17.10 -11.16
C LYS A 197 11.48 18.50 -10.98
N ALA A 198 11.98 19.49 -11.71
CA ALA A 198 11.42 20.85 -11.67
C ALA A 198 9.95 20.88 -12.10
N ILE A 199 9.53 19.99 -13.02
CA ILE A 199 8.18 19.94 -13.56
C ILE A 199 7.31 18.84 -12.94
N THR A 200 7.87 17.80 -12.33
CA THR A 200 7.08 16.73 -11.71
C THR A 200 6.62 17.10 -10.30
N ARG A 201 5.46 16.59 -9.90
CA ARG A 201 4.87 16.79 -8.57
C ARG A 201 4.39 15.45 -8.04
N GLN A 202 4.63 15.19 -6.76
CA GLN A 202 4.01 14.07 -6.07
C GLN A 202 2.58 14.43 -5.69
N LYS A 203 1.70 13.44 -5.64
CA LYS A 203 0.32 13.60 -5.14
C LYS A 203 0.08 12.62 -4.01
N THR A 204 -0.35 13.14 -2.87
CA THR A 204 -0.70 12.34 -1.71
C THR A 204 -2.21 12.27 -1.59
N PHE A 205 -2.71 11.07 -1.30
CA PHE A 205 -4.11 10.82 -1.05
C PHE A 205 -4.30 10.22 0.32
N LYS A 206 -5.30 10.70 1.06
CA LYS A 206 -5.67 10.22 2.38
C LYS A 206 -6.99 9.47 2.34
N TRP A 207 -7.04 8.32 2.99
CA TRP A 207 -8.25 7.56 3.20
C TRP A 207 -9.16 8.25 4.21
N ASP A 208 -10.44 8.41 3.87
CA ASP A 208 -11.47 9.06 4.71
C ASP A 208 -12.46 8.10 5.38
N GLY A 209 -12.25 6.78 5.23
CA GLY A 209 -13.21 5.74 5.65
C GLY A 209 -14.02 5.16 4.49
N ARG A 210 -14.08 5.84 3.35
CA ARG A 210 -14.84 5.40 2.17
C ARG A 210 -14.03 5.41 0.89
N SER A 211 -13.17 6.41 0.71
CA SER A 211 -12.36 6.59 -0.49
C SER A 211 -11.09 7.37 -0.18
N PHE A 212 -10.16 7.39 -1.13
CA PHE A 212 -9.00 8.27 -1.08
C PHE A 212 -9.38 9.67 -1.57
N LYS A 213 -8.92 10.70 -0.84
CA LYS A 213 -9.04 12.11 -1.19
C LYS A 213 -7.67 12.74 -1.31
N ILE A 214 -7.49 13.59 -2.31
CA ILE A 214 -6.25 14.35 -2.46
C ILE A 214 -6.04 15.25 -1.24
N CYS A 215 -4.81 15.26 -0.71
CA CYS A 215 -4.39 16.14 0.38
C CYS A 215 -4.07 17.55 -0.11
#